data_AF-A0A259DA39-F1
#
_entry.id   AF-A0A259DA39-F1
#
_cell.length_a   1.000
_cell.length_b   1.000
_cell.length_c   1.000
_cell.angle_alpha   90.00
_cell.angle_beta   90.00
_cell.angle_gamma   90.00
#
_symmetry.space_group_name_H-M   'P 1'
#
loop_
_entity.id
_entity.type
_entity.pdbx_description
1 polymer ?
#
loop_
_entity_poly.entity_id
_entity_poly.type
_entity_poly.pdbx_seq_one_letter_code
_entity_poly.pdbx_strand_id
1 'polypeptide(L)'
;MPLDLTFVRAQFPAFTSPVLSSHAFFENAGGSYPCLQVVDRLTRFYHDRKVQPYGPYPGAQAGGAEMDEARSRLAAMMGVAREEVSF
;
A
#
# COMPACT_ATOMS: atom_id res chain seq x y z
N MET A 1 15.84 13.84 16.29
CA MET A 1 16.30 14.04 14.90
C MET A 1 15.16 14.63 14.08
N PRO A 2 15.41 15.62 13.20
CA PRO A 2 14.37 16.11 12.29
C PRO A 2 14.03 15.06 11.23
N LEU A 3 12.81 15.12 10.71
CA LEU A 3 12.38 14.30 9.58
C LEU A 3 13.12 14.74 8.30
N ASP A 4 13.74 13.80 7.60
CA ASP A 4 14.37 14.06 6.30
C ASP A 4 13.31 14.12 5.19
N LEU A 5 12.94 15.35 4.80
CA LEU A 5 11.94 15.58 3.76
C LEU A 5 12.43 15.20 2.36
N THR A 6 13.74 15.24 2.10
CA THR A 6 14.30 14.83 0.81
C THR A 6 14.10 13.33 0.62
N PHE A 7 14.45 12.55 1.64
CA PHE A 7 14.21 11.11 1.64
C PHE A 7 12.72 10.76 1.52
N VAL A 8 11.85 11.41 2.31
CA VAL A 8 10.40 11.16 2.29
C VAL A 8 9.82 11.44 0.91
N ARG A 9 10.13 12.60 0.29
CA ARG A 9 9.60 12.96 -1.03
C ARG A 9 10.09 12.02 -2.12
N ALA A 10 11.32 11.50 -2.01
CA ALA A 10 11.83 10.50 -2.95
C ALA A 10 11.03 9.18 -2.95
N GLN A 11 10.22 8.91 -1.92
CA GLN A 11 9.35 7.73 -1.86
C GLN A 11 8.06 7.87 -2.67
N PHE A 12 7.77 9.00 -3.32
CA PHE A 12 6.50 9.25 -4.03
C PHE A 12 6.74 9.50 -5.53
N PRO A 13 6.36 8.56 -6.43
CA PRO A 13 6.62 8.71 -7.87
C PRO A 13 5.91 9.91 -8.51
N ALA A 14 4.85 10.41 -7.87
CA ALA A 14 4.11 11.58 -8.32
C ALA A 14 5.03 12.82 -8.47
N PHE A 15 6.06 12.96 -7.64
CA PHE A 15 6.98 14.11 -7.71
C PHE A 15 7.98 14.04 -8.87
N THR A 16 8.09 12.91 -9.57
CA THR A 16 8.88 12.78 -10.80
C THR A 16 8.02 12.62 -12.05
N SER A 17 6.69 12.51 -11.89
CA SER A 17 5.76 12.36 -13.00
C SER A 17 5.65 13.67 -13.79
N PRO A 18 5.81 13.67 -15.13
CA PRO A 18 5.69 14.89 -15.92
C PRO A 18 4.28 15.52 -15.86
N VAL A 19 3.27 14.75 -15.45
CA VAL A 19 1.90 15.22 -15.28
C VAL A 19 1.71 15.82 -13.88
N LEU A 20 2.12 15.10 -12.84
CA LEU A 20 1.79 15.44 -11.44
C LEU A 20 2.81 16.37 -10.78
N SER A 21 4.06 16.40 -11.25
CA SER A 21 5.13 17.21 -10.65
C SER A 21 5.09 18.68 -11.08
N SER A 22 4.16 19.05 -11.96
CA SER A 22 4.03 20.40 -12.52
C SER A 22 3.46 21.43 -11.53
N HIS A 23 2.89 20.97 -10.40
CA HIS A 23 2.25 21.81 -9.40
C HIS A 23 2.52 21.29 -7.97
N ALA A 24 2.32 22.15 -6.97
CA ALA A 24 2.27 21.71 -5.59
C ALA A 24 0.88 21.12 -5.28
N PHE A 25 0.87 19.93 -4.66
CA PHE A 25 -0.36 19.21 -4.34
C PHE A 25 -0.84 19.49 -2.91
N PHE A 26 -1.93 20.25 -2.79
CA PHE A 26 -2.57 20.61 -1.51
C PHE A 26 -3.97 19.98 -1.31
N GLU A 27 -4.30 18.96 -2.11
CA GLU A 27 -5.63 18.29 -2.13
C GLU A 27 -5.61 16.91 -1.45
N ASN A 28 -4.73 16.71 -0.45
CA ASN A 28 -4.55 15.40 0.21
C ASN A 28 -5.82 14.87 0.89
N ALA A 29 -6.76 15.75 1.26
CA ALA A 29 -8.05 15.35 1.83
C ALA A 29 -8.93 14.58 0.83
N GLY A 30 -8.78 14.85 -0.48
CA GLY A 30 -9.47 14.11 -1.55
C GLY A 30 -8.76 12.82 -1.96
N GLY A 31 -7.52 12.63 -1.51
CA GLY A 31 -6.70 11.45 -1.80
C GLY A 31 -5.22 11.79 -1.84
N SER A 32 -4.39 10.96 -1.20
CA SER A 32 -2.94 11.11 -1.20
C SER A 32 -2.29 10.34 -2.35
N TYR A 33 -1.12 10.80 -2.79
CA TYR A 33 -0.28 9.99 -3.68
C TYR A 33 0.26 8.74 -2.97
N PRO A 34 0.23 7.55 -3.61
CA PRO A 34 0.83 6.36 -3.03
C PRO A 34 2.36 6.45 -3.08
N CYS A 35 3.03 5.94 -2.04
CA CYS A 35 4.48 5.76 -2.07
C CYS A 35 4.86 4.52 -2.90
N LEU A 36 6.14 4.43 -3.32
CA LEU A 36 6.67 3.32 -4.13
C LEU A 36 6.33 1.96 -3.51
N GLN A 37 6.45 1.81 -2.20
CA GLN A 37 6.20 0.54 -1.51
C GLN A 37 4.76 0.04 -1.68
N VAL A 38 3.78 0.96 -1.69
CA VAL A 38 2.38 0.63 -1.94
C VAL A 38 2.17 0.29 -3.41
N VAL A 39 2.73 1.09 -4.31
CA VAL A 39 2.67 0.84 -5.76
C VAL A 39 3.24 -0.54 -6.10
N ASP A 40 4.42 -0.88 -5.59
CA ASP A 40 5.08 -2.16 -5.85
C ASP A 40 4.27 -3.35 -5.32
N ARG A 41 3.68 -3.20 -4.13
CA ARG A 41 2.84 -4.26 -3.54
C ARG A 41 1.58 -4.51 -4.38
N LEU A 42 0.93 -3.44 -4.84
CA LEU A 42 -0.24 -3.54 -5.71
C LEU A 42 0.14 -4.12 -7.08
N THR A 43 1.22 -3.64 -7.69
CA THR A 43 1.74 -4.17 -8.97
C THR A 43 1.99 -5.68 -8.88
N ARG A 44 2.71 -6.14 -7.85
CA ARG A 44 2.93 -7.57 -7.61
C ARG A 44 1.63 -8.33 -7.39
N PHE A 45 0.70 -7.76 -6.62
CA PHE A 45 -0.60 -8.39 -6.41
C PHE A 45 -1.34 -8.60 -7.72
N TYR A 46 -1.38 -7.58 -8.59
CA TYR A 46 -2.04 -7.67 -9.90
C TYR A 46 -1.37 -8.63 -10.87
N HIS A 47 -0.05 -8.76 -10.84
CA HIS A 47 0.68 -9.69 -11.71
C HIS A 47 0.57 -11.15 -11.25
N ASP A 48 0.72 -11.40 -9.94
CA ASP A 48 1.01 -12.75 -9.46
C ASP A 48 -0.10 -13.35 -8.58
N ARG A 49 -0.97 -12.53 -8.01
CA ARG A 49 -1.83 -12.93 -6.87
C ARG A 49 -3.29 -12.49 -6.99
N LYS A 50 -3.69 -11.87 -8.11
CA LYS A 50 -5.05 -11.39 -8.35
C LYS A 50 -5.98 -12.53 -8.74
N VAL A 51 -6.26 -13.38 -7.77
CA VAL A 51 -7.13 -14.55 -7.88
C VAL A 51 -7.92 -14.72 -6.59
N GLN A 52 -8.86 -15.68 -6.56
CA GLN A 52 -9.54 -16.04 -5.31
C GLN A 52 -8.49 -16.52 -4.28
N PRO A 53 -8.34 -15.82 -3.13
CA PRO A 53 -7.38 -16.19 -2.09
C PRO A 53 -7.71 -17.54 -1.44
N TYR A 54 -6.72 -18.16 -0.81
CA TYR A 54 -6.83 -19.42 -0.06
C TYR A 54 -7.16 -20.67 -0.89
N GLY A 55 -7.06 -20.58 -2.22
CA GLY A 55 -7.08 -21.74 -3.12
C GLY A 55 -5.81 -22.61 -3.02
N PRO A 56 -5.78 -23.76 -3.72
CA PRO A 56 -4.72 -24.76 -3.55
C PRO A 56 -3.42 -24.45 -4.29
N TYR A 57 -3.37 -23.45 -5.16
CA TYR A 57 -2.20 -23.13 -5.99
C TYR A 57 -1.41 -21.92 -5.47
N PRO A 58 -0.12 -21.77 -5.84
CA PRO A 58 0.80 -20.84 -5.17
C PRO A 58 0.33 -19.39 -5.12
N GLY A 59 -0.20 -18.85 -6.22
CA GLY A 59 -0.69 -17.46 -6.26
C GLY A 59 -1.85 -17.20 -5.29
N ALA A 60 -2.77 -18.16 -5.17
CA ALA A 60 -3.91 -18.05 -4.24
C ALA A 60 -3.48 -18.18 -2.77
N GLN A 61 -2.52 -19.06 -2.47
CA GLN A 61 -1.95 -19.19 -1.12
C GLN A 61 -1.19 -17.92 -0.72
N ALA A 62 -0.34 -17.40 -1.60
CA ALA A 62 0.42 -16.18 -1.35
C ALA A 62 -0.51 -14.95 -1.19
N GLY A 63 -1.55 -14.84 -2.01
CA GLY A 63 -2.56 -13.79 -1.87
C GLY A 63 -3.32 -13.87 -0.55
N GLY A 64 -3.69 -15.08 -0.11
CA GLY A 64 -4.33 -15.28 1.20
C GLY A 64 -3.42 -14.88 2.37
N ALA A 65 -2.16 -15.30 2.35
CA ALA A 65 -1.19 -14.93 3.38
C ALA A 65 -0.99 -13.40 3.48
N GLU A 66 -0.99 -12.67 2.36
CA GLU A 66 -0.90 -11.21 2.38
C GLU A 66 -2.15 -10.53 2.94
N MET A 67 -3.33 -11.11 2.76
CA MET A 67 -4.56 -10.63 3.38
C MET A 67 -4.54 -10.82 4.90
N ASP A 68 -4.06 -11.98 5.36
CA ASP A 68 -3.92 -12.26 6.80
C ASP A 68 -2.90 -11.32 7.45
N GLU A 69 -1.79 -11.07 6.76
CA GLU A 69 -0.79 -10.08 7.16
C GLU A 69 -1.39 -8.67 7.22
N ALA A 70 -2.15 -8.26 6.21
CA ALA A 70 -2.77 -6.94 6.17
C ALA A 70 -3.74 -6.75 7.35
N ARG A 71 -4.55 -7.77 7.67
CA ARG A 71 -5.50 -7.70 8.79
C ARG A 71 -4.77 -7.56 10.12
N SER A 72 -3.73 -8.36 10.32
CA SER A 72 -2.93 -8.35 11.56
C SER A 72 -2.20 -7.01 11.75
N ARG A 73 -1.60 -6.45 10.69
CA ARG A 73 -0.87 -5.17 10.77
C ARG A 73 -1.81 -3.98 10.93
N LEU A 74 -2.95 -3.97 10.24
CA LEU A 74 -3.93 -2.88 10.38
C LEU A 74 -4.53 -2.86 11.77
N ALA A 75 -4.88 -4.03 12.33
CA ALA A 75 -5.37 -4.15 13.69
C ALA A 75 -4.36 -3.59 14.71
N ALA A 76 -3.08 -3.95 14.57
CA ALA A 76 -2.01 -3.42 15.43
C ALA A 76 -1.83 -1.90 15.30
N MET A 77 -1.94 -1.35 14.08
CA MET A 77 -1.84 0.10 13.84
C MET A 77 -3.03 0.87 14.44
N MET A 78 -4.21 0.26 14.47
CA MET A 78 -5.42 0.85 15.03
C MET A 78 -5.59 0.60 16.54
N GLY A 79 -4.82 -0.32 17.13
CA GLY A 79 -4.96 -0.71 18.53
C GLY A 79 -6.20 -1.54 18.84
N VAL A 80 -6.66 -2.35 17.88
CA VAL A 80 -7.86 -3.21 17.98
C VAL A 80 -7.52 -4.69 17.80
N ALA A 81 -8.44 -5.59 18.13
CA ALA A 81 -8.28 -7.01 17.84
C ALA A 81 -8.37 -7.28 16.33
N ARG A 82 -7.71 -8.35 15.88
CA ARG A 82 -7.66 -8.74 14.46
C ARG A 82 -9.07 -8.99 13.89
N GLU A 83 -9.95 -9.52 14.72
CA GLU A 83 -11.34 -9.85 14.40
C GLU A 83 -12.24 -8.62 14.26
N GLU A 84 -11.81 -7.46 14.77
CA GLU A 84 -12.53 -6.18 14.67
C GLU A 84 -12.25 -5.44 13.35
N VAL A 85 -11.24 -5.88 12.59
CA VAL A 85 -10.93 -5.35 11.27
C VAL A 85 -11.73 -6.11 10.22
N SER A 86 -12.43 -5.39 9.34
CA SER A 86 -13.21 -5.96 8.24
C SER A 86 -12.85 -5.32 6.89
N PHE A 87 -12.46 -6.16 5.93
CA PHE A 87 -12.26 -5.91 4.51
C PHE A 87 -12.16 -7.25 3.79
#